data_AF-A0AAU3I734-F1
#
_entry.id   AF-A0AAU3I734-F1
#
_cell.length_a   1.000
_cell.length_b   1.000
_cell.length_c   1.000
_cell.angle_alpha   90.00
_cell.angle_beta   90.00
_cell.angle_gamma   90.00
#
_symmetry.space_group_name_H-M   'P 1'
#
loop_
_entity.id
_entity.type
_entity.pdbx_description
1 polymer ?
#
loop_
_entity_poly.entity_id
_entity_poly.type
_entity_poly.pdbx_seq_one_letter_code
_entity_poly.pdbx_strand_id
1 'polypeptide(L)'
;MTLNTPEAETSQHVPVEITLSEAKELLARAVEEKGAGYVYKMPIVEARTGARDHLCAYFDPATKAPSCLVGHVLAHKGFTYDRMEALDVNTYASAATLVDTEVIKVDNQTRALLEIVQCEQDQGQTWGASLGEALALYEESASRYATDGYDDAFRF
;
A
#
# COMPACT_ATOMS: atom_id res chain seq x y z
N MET A 1 -40.36 -18.95 -21.82
CA MET A 1 -39.97 -18.02 -20.75
C MET A 1 -38.46 -17.92 -20.76
N THR A 2 -37.93 -16.93 -21.46
CA THR A 2 -36.50 -16.59 -21.44
C THR A 2 -36.26 -15.70 -20.23
N LEU A 3 -35.47 -16.19 -19.27
CA LEU A 3 -35.00 -15.39 -18.14
C LEU A 3 -33.94 -14.43 -18.66
N ASN A 4 -34.26 -13.14 -18.65
CA ASN A 4 -33.26 -12.09 -18.89
C ASN A 4 -32.33 -12.08 -17.67
N THR A 5 -31.10 -12.58 -17.84
CA THR A 5 -30.02 -12.33 -16.90
C THR A 5 -29.72 -10.83 -16.95
N PRO A 6 -29.82 -10.08 -15.85
CA PRO A 6 -29.41 -8.68 -15.84
C PRO A 6 -27.91 -8.61 -16.19
N GLU A 7 -27.59 -7.84 -17.22
CA GLU A 7 -26.21 -7.47 -17.52
C GLU A 7 -25.67 -6.73 -16.30
N ALA A 8 -24.64 -7.28 -15.66
CA ALA A 8 -23.97 -6.62 -14.56
C ALA A 8 -23.41 -5.30 -15.09
N GLU A 9 -23.98 -4.18 -14.66
CA GLU A 9 -23.38 -2.86 -14.87
C GLU A 9 -21.99 -2.91 -14.24
N THR A 10 -20.96 -3.04 -15.08
CA THR A 10 -19.57 -2.87 -14.68
C THR A 10 -19.40 -1.41 -14.27
N SER A 11 -19.64 -1.12 -13.00
CA SER A 11 -19.29 0.15 -12.38
C SER A 11 -17.80 0.37 -12.63
N GLN A 12 -17.46 1.31 -13.52
CA GLN A 12 -16.08 1.65 -13.83
C GLN A 12 -15.41 2.17 -12.55
N HIS A 13 -14.53 1.36 -11.98
CA HIS A 13 -13.73 1.77 -10.84
C HIS A 13 -12.69 2.79 -11.30
N VAL A 14 -12.57 3.92 -10.59
CA VAL A 14 -11.53 4.92 -10.86
C VAL A 14 -10.36 4.68 -9.89
N PRO A 15 -9.16 4.31 -10.36
CA PRO A 15 -8.01 4.05 -9.49
C PRO A 15 -7.69 5.24 -8.59
N VAL A 16 -7.13 4.96 -7.41
CA VAL A 16 -6.60 6.02 -6.53
C VAL A 16 -5.26 6.49 -7.11
N GLU A 17 -5.25 7.69 -7.69
CA GLU A 17 -4.04 8.32 -8.20
C GLU A 17 -3.22 8.93 -7.06
N ILE A 18 -1.95 8.53 -6.95
CA ILE A 18 -1.01 9.04 -5.94
C ILE A 18 0.28 9.42 -6.66
N THR A 19 0.66 10.69 -6.56
CA THR A 19 1.96 11.18 -7.01
C THR A 19 3.02 11.01 -5.92
N LEU A 20 4.29 11.13 -6.28
CA LEU A 20 5.39 11.03 -5.32
C LEU A 20 5.29 12.08 -4.20
N SER A 21 4.95 13.34 -4.55
CA SER A 21 4.80 14.42 -3.56
C SER A 21 3.68 14.10 -2.58
N GLU A 22 2.53 13.67 -3.09
CA GLU A 22 1.40 13.26 -2.26
C GLU A 22 1.77 12.06 -1.38
N ALA A 23 2.48 11.05 -1.88
CA ALA A 23 2.90 9.92 -1.08
C ALA A 23 3.76 10.36 0.11
N LYS A 24 4.74 11.25 -0.10
CA LYS A 24 5.58 11.81 0.97
C LYS A 24 4.75 12.56 2.02
N GLU A 25 3.85 13.43 1.57
CA GLU A 25 2.98 14.21 2.46
C GLU A 25 2.02 13.33 3.27
N LEU A 26 1.40 12.34 2.62
CA LEU A 26 0.42 11.45 3.24
C LEU A 26 1.06 10.47 4.20
N LEU A 27 2.28 9.98 3.90
CA LEU A 27 3.05 9.17 4.83
C LEU A 27 3.44 10.00 6.07
N ALA A 28 3.95 11.22 5.88
CA ALA A 28 4.28 12.11 7.00
C ALA A 28 3.05 12.40 7.88
N ARG A 29 1.90 12.66 7.26
CA ARG A 29 0.63 12.83 7.96
C ARG A 29 0.23 11.58 8.76
N ALA A 30 0.35 10.39 8.19
CA ALA A 30 0.03 9.15 8.89
C ALA A 30 0.92 8.94 10.13
N VAL A 31 2.23 9.26 10.00
CA VAL A 31 3.19 9.24 11.11
C VAL A 31 2.82 10.26 12.19
N GLU A 32 2.41 11.47 11.81
CA GLU A 32 1.96 12.50 12.76
C GLU A 32 0.70 12.06 13.52
N GLU A 33 -0.30 11.51 12.82
CA GLU A 33 -1.58 11.09 13.42
C GLU A 33 -1.44 9.89 14.38
N LYS A 34 -0.59 8.91 14.07
CA LYS A 34 -0.37 7.73 14.94
C LYS A 34 0.75 7.93 15.96
N GLY A 35 1.68 8.83 15.67
CA GLY A 35 2.88 9.10 16.44
C GLY A 35 4.10 8.36 15.89
N ALA A 36 5.22 9.09 15.79
CA ALA A 36 6.48 8.58 15.25
C ALA A 36 7.03 7.33 15.94
N GLY A 37 6.74 7.14 17.23
CA GLY A 37 7.15 5.96 18.00
C GLY A 37 6.22 4.76 17.87
N TYR A 38 5.14 4.85 17.09
CA TYR A 38 4.22 3.73 16.89
C TYR A 38 4.90 2.60 16.11
N VAL A 39 4.73 1.37 16.57
CA VAL A 39 5.20 0.15 15.90
C VAL A 39 3.98 -0.63 15.44
N TYR A 40 3.87 -0.84 14.12
CA TYR A 40 2.81 -1.64 13.54
C TYR A 40 2.97 -3.11 13.93
N LYS A 41 1.86 -3.72 14.33
CA LYS A 41 1.81 -5.14 14.67
C LYS A 41 1.11 -5.89 13.55
N MET A 42 1.88 -6.58 12.71
CA MET A 42 1.34 -7.38 11.63
C MET A 42 0.35 -8.43 12.16
N PRO A 43 -0.88 -8.48 11.64
CA PRO A 43 -1.84 -9.53 11.99
C PRO A 43 -1.31 -10.90 11.58
N ILE A 44 -1.70 -11.92 12.34
CA ILE A 44 -1.44 -13.32 12.01
C ILE A 44 -2.59 -13.82 11.15
N VAL A 45 -2.28 -14.25 9.94
CA VAL A 45 -3.24 -14.81 8.98
C VAL A 45 -3.03 -16.31 8.90
N GLU A 46 -4.11 -17.08 8.98
CA GLU A 46 -4.09 -18.52 8.78
C GLU A 46 -4.32 -18.82 7.29
N ALA A 47 -3.31 -19.38 6.64
CA ALA A 47 -3.39 -19.84 5.26
C ALA A 47 -4.33 -21.05 5.16
N ARG A 48 -4.84 -21.34 3.95
CA ARG A 48 -5.67 -22.53 3.68
C ARG A 48 -4.98 -23.85 4.03
N THR A 49 -3.66 -23.85 4.11
CA THR A 49 -2.83 -24.99 4.50
C THR A 49 -2.77 -25.21 6.03
N GLY A 50 -3.36 -24.31 6.82
CA GLY A 50 -3.23 -24.28 8.29
C GLY A 50 -1.94 -23.63 8.79
N ALA A 51 -1.08 -23.14 7.90
CA ALA A 51 0.10 -22.36 8.27
C ALA A 51 -0.31 -20.98 8.77
N ARG A 52 0.45 -20.42 9.72
CA ARG A 52 0.22 -19.08 10.28
C ARG A 52 1.36 -18.16 9.88
N ASP A 53 1.06 -17.10 9.15
CA ASP A 53 2.03 -16.10 8.69
C ASP A 53 1.66 -14.71 9.20
N HIS A 54 2.67 -13.85 9.37
CA HIS A 54 2.48 -12.43 9.63
C HIS A 54 2.41 -11.70 8.30
N LEU A 55 1.26 -11.09 7.99
CA LEU A 55 1.06 -10.35 6.75
C LEU A 55 0.67 -8.91 7.04
N CYS A 56 1.27 -7.98 6.31
CA CYS A 56 0.87 -6.58 6.34
C CYS A 56 -0.57 -6.44 5.79
N ALA A 57 -1.38 -5.61 6.44
CA ALA A 57 -2.75 -5.37 6.05
C ALA A 57 -2.93 -3.87 5.82
N TYR A 58 -3.44 -3.50 4.64
CA TYR A 58 -3.82 -2.11 4.38
C TYR A 58 -4.92 -1.64 5.32
N PHE A 59 -5.94 -2.48 5.49
CA PHE A 59 -7.05 -2.27 6.40
C PHE A 59 -7.20 -3.50 7.28
N ASP A 60 -7.47 -3.29 8.57
CA ASP A 60 -7.75 -4.37 9.51
C ASP A 60 -9.14 -4.95 9.20
N PRO A 61 -9.29 -6.25 8.86
CA PRO A 61 -10.59 -6.83 8.55
C PRO A 61 -11.59 -6.79 9.71
N ALA A 62 -11.12 -6.81 10.96
CA ALA A 62 -11.99 -6.83 12.13
C ALA A 62 -12.54 -5.44 12.44
N THR A 63 -11.72 -4.40 12.28
CA THR A 63 -12.11 -3.02 12.61
C THR A 63 -12.46 -2.17 11.39
N LYS A 64 -12.15 -2.66 10.18
CA LYS A 64 -12.22 -1.97 8.89
C LYS A 64 -11.39 -0.67 8.79
N ALA A 65 -10.60 -0.37 9.81
CA ALA A 65 -9.77 0.82 9.89
C ALA A 65 -8.46 0.63 9.10
N PRO A 66 -7.85 1.71 8.56
CA PRO A 66 -6.50 1.63 8.01
C PRO A 66 -5.52 1.15 9.10
N SER A 67 -4.60 0.28 8.71
CA SER A 67 -3.72 -0.43 9.66
C SER A 67 -2.25 -0.10 9.46
N CYS A 68 -1.66 -0.41 8.29
CA CYS A 68 -0.29 -0.04 7.97
C CYS A 68 -0.15 1.38 7.41
N LEU A 69 1.08 1.89 7.31
CA LEU A 69 1.39 3.21 6.71
C LEU A 69 0.78 3.39 5.32
N VAL A 70 0.94 2.39 4.42
CA VAL A 70 0.37 2.44 3.07
C VAL A 70 -1.16 2.44 3.12
N GLY A 71 -1.76 1.66 4.02
CA GLY A 71 -3.20 1.66 4.25
C GLY A 71 -3.74 3.03 4.68
N HIS A 72 -2.99 3.73 5.52
CA HIS A 72 -3.29 5.11 5.89
C HIS A 72 -3.20 6.08 4.71
N VAL A 73 -2.22 5.94 3.82
CA VAL A 73 -2.13 6.72 2.58
C VAL A 73 -3.39 6.51 1.72
N LEU A 74 -3.84 5.27 1.54
CA LEU A 74 -5.07 4.94 0.81
C LEU A 74 -6.31 5.58 1.47
N ALA A 75 -6.42 5.47 2.79
CA ALA A 75 -7.53 6.04 3.54
C ALA A 75 -7.58 7.58 3.44
N HIS A 76 -6.43 8.25 3.46
CA HIS A 76 -6.38 9.70 3.27
C HIS A 76 -6.83 10.15 1.87
N LYS A 77 -6.71 9.28 0.86
CA LYS A 77 -7.25 9.49 -0.48
C LYS A 77 -8.72 9.05 -0.63
N GLY A 78 -9.38 8.71 0.47
CA GLY A 78 -10.79 8.32 0.51
C GLY A 78 -11.05 6.87 0.08
N PHE A 79 -10.01 6.04 -0.06
CA PHE A 79 -10.18 4.61 -0.28
C PHE A 79 -10.54 3.92 1.04
N THR A 80 -11.48 2.97 1.00
CA THR A 80 -12.03 2.35 2.21
C THR A 80 -11.95 0.83 2.13
N TYR A 81 -12.05 0.16 3.28
CA TYR A 81 -12.16 -1.30 3.34
C TYR A 81 -13.34 -1.82 2.49
N ASP A 82 -14.52 -1.20 2.61
CA ASP A 82 -15.71 -1.63 1.85
C ASP A 82 -15.49 -1.50 0.33
N ARG A 83 -14.72 -0.49 -0.10
CA ARG A 83 -14.33 -0.34 -1.51
C ARG A 83 -13.33 -1.42 -1.94
N MET A 84 -12.40 -1.81 -1.07
CA MET A 84 -11.47 -2.91 -1.32
C MET A 84 -12.20 -4.25 -1.45
N GLU A 85 -13.14 -4.52 -0.53
CA GLU A 85 -13.98 -5.72 -0.53
C GLU A 85 -14.87 -5.80 -1.77
N ALA A 86 -15.48 -4.67 -2.19
CA ALA A 86 -16.29 -4.60 -3.40
C ALA A 86 -15.51 -4.90 -4.70
N LEU A 87 -14.18 -4.76 -4.68
CA LEU A 87 -13.30 -5.09 -5.80
C LEU A 87 -12.72 -6.50 -5.71
N ASP A 88 -13.10 -7.28 -4.69
CA ASP A 88 -12.54 -8.60 -4.38
C ASP A 88 -11.00 -8.57 -4.24
N VAL A 89 -10.48 -7.44 -3.74
CA VAL A 89 -9.04 -7.27 -3.50
C VAL A 89 -8.72 -7.68 -2.07
N ASN A 90 -7.76 -8.58 -1.93
CA ASN A 90 -7.30 -9.02 -0.63
C ASN A 90 -6.56 -7.87 0.09
N THR A 91 -6.95 -7.51 1.31
CA THR A 91 -6.26 -6.46 2.09
C THR A 91 -4.81 -6.80 2.46
N TYR A 92 -4.41 -8.07 2.33
CA TYR A 92 -3.04 -8.56 2.51
C TYR A 92 -2.26 -8.65 1.19
N ALA A 93 -2.82 -8.14 0.09
CA ALA A 93 -2.16 -8.15 -1.21
C ALA A 93 -0.85 -7.35 -1.19
N SER A 94 0.05 -7.62 -2.14
CA SER A 94 1.25 -6.79 -2.32
C SER A 94 0.89 -5.45 -2.98
N ALA A 95 1.78 -4.46 -2.85
CA ALA A 95 1.61 -3.18 -3.53
C ALA A 95 1.54 -3.34 -5.06
N ALA A 96 2.33 -4.27 -5.62
CA ALA A 96 2.25 -4.65 -7.03
C ALA A 96 0.85 -5.14 -7.41
N THR A 97 0.22 -6.00 -6.60
CA THR A 97 -1.15 -6.46 -6.85
C THR A 97 -2.15 -5.30 -6.79
N LEU A 98 -1.99 -4.30 -5.92
CA LEU A 98 -2.86 -3.11 -5.93
C LEU A 98 -2.73 -2.29 -7.22
N VAL A 99 -1.56 -2.23 -7.83
CA VAL A 99 -1.34 -1.59 -9.13
C VAL A 99 -1.97 -2.43 -10.24
N ASP A 100 -1.70 -3.73 -10.26
CA ASP A 100 -2.17 -4.67 -11.29
C ASP A 100 -3.70 -4.81 -11.30
N THR A 101 -4.35 -4.61 -10.16
CA THR A 101 -5.82 -4.62 -10.01
C THR A 101 -6.45 -3.23 -10.17
N GLU A 102 -5.67 -2.23 -10.60
CA GLU A 102 -6.11 -0.84 -10.78
C GLU A 102 -6.77 -0.23 -9.52
N VAL A 103 -6.39 -0.69 -8.33
CA VAL A 103 -6.80 -0.06 -7.06
C VAL A 103 -6.06 1.26 -6.87
N ILE A 104 -4.76 1.25 -7.16
CA ILE A 104 -3.93 2.44 -7.18
C ILE A 104 -3.32 2.66 -8.55
N LYS A 105 -3.09 3.92 -8.90
CA LYS A 105 -2.34 4.32 -10.07
C LYS A 105 -1.22 5.25 -9.62
N VAL A 106 0.01 4.77 -9.79
CA VAL A 106 1.23 5.42 -9.32
C VAL A 106 2.33 5.27 -10.38
N ASP A 107 3.29 6.19 -10.40
CA ASP A 107 4.51 6.00 -11.18
C ASP A 107 5.50 5.07 -10.46
N ASN A 108 6.59 4.68 -11.14
CA ASN A 108 7.60 3.78 -10.59
C ASN A 108 8.28 4.34 -9.33
N GLN A 109 8.49 5.66 -9.27
CA GLN A 109 9.16 6.31 -8.14
C GLN A 109 8.27 6.28 -6.89
N THR A 110 7.00 6.58 -7.08
CA THR A 110 5.98 6.54 -6.04
C THR A 110 5.78 5.12 -5.54
N ARG A 111 5.71 4.13 -6.45
CA ARG A 111 5.64 2.71 -6.08
C ARG A 111 6.84 2.30 -5.22
N ALA A 112 8.06 2.63 -5.66
CA ALA A 112 9.28 2.29 -4.93
C ALA A 112 9.27 2.88 -3.51
N LEU A 113 8.88 4.15 -3.33
CA LEU A 113 8.76 4.76 -2.01
C LEU A 113 7.77 4.01 -1.10
N LEU A 114 6.59 3.67 -1.63
CA LEU A 114 5.55 2.93 -0.88
C LEU A 114 5.99 1.51 -0.51
N GLU A 115 6.75 0.84 -1.37
CA GLU A 115 7.29 -0.50 -1.11
C GLU A 115 8.41 -0.45 -0.05
N ILE A 116 9.34 0.50 -0.15
CA ILE A 116 10.43 0.65 0.82
C ILE A 116 9.85 0.94 2.21
N VAL A 117 8.94 1.90 2.35
CA VAL A 117 8.36 2.24 3.66
C VAL A 117 7.58 1.07 4.26
N GLN A 118 6.89 0.27 3.43
CA GLN A 118 6.22 -0.93 3.88
C GLN A 118 7.23 -1.99 4.35
N CYS A 119 8.32 -2.19 3.60
CA CYS A 119 9.38 -3.13 3.98
C CYS A 119 10.00 -2.78 5.34
N GLU A 120 10.37 -1.50 5.54
CA GLU A 120 10.95 -1.05 6.81
C GLU A 120 9.96 -1.19 7.99
N GLN A 121 8.68 -0.94 7.76
CA GLN A 121 7.63 -1.16 8.75
C GLN A 121 7.47 -2.65 9.09
N ASP A 122 7.46 -3.52 8.08
CA ASP A 122 7.25 -4.95 8.23
C ASP A 122 8.44 -5.64 8.94
N GLN A 123 9.61 -5.00 8.97
CA GLN A 123 10.75 -5.38 9.81
C GLN A 123 10.57 -5.01 11.30
N GLY A 124 9.45 -4.41 11.68
CA GLY A 124 9.11 -4.07 13.07
C GLY A 124 9.69 -2.74 13.54
N GLN A 125 10.11 -1.86 12.63
CA GLN A 125 10.55 -0.53 12.99
C GLN A 125 9.39 0.37 13.43
N THR A 126 9.73 1.46 14.13
CA THR A 126 8.76 2.53 14.40
C THR A 126 8.41 3.25 13.11
N TRP A 127 7.18 3.75 13.00
CA TRP A 127 6.70 4.46 11.81
C TRP A 127 7.55 5.67 11.42
N GLY A 128 8.05 6.42 12.40
CA GLY A 128 8.97 7.53 12.15
C GLY A 128 10.29 7.05 11.55
N ALA A 129 10.84 5.94 12.04
CA ALA A 129 12.06 5.35 11.50
C ALA A 129 11.83 4.79 10.09
N SER A 130 10.75 4.02 9.89
CA SER A 130 10.41 3.48 8.57
C SER A 130 10.26 4.56 7.51
N LEU A 131 9.60 5.68 7.83
CA LEU A 131 9.49 6.82 6.91
C LEU A 131 10.85 7.49 6.67
N GLY A 132 11.63 7.72 7.73
CA GLY A 132 12.96 8.33 7.61
C GLY A 132 13.89 7.54 6.71
N GLU A 133 14.00 6.24 6.93
CA GLU A 133 14.82 5.33 6.12
C GLU A 133 14.30 5.26 4.68
N ALA A 134 12.98 5.16 4.48
CA ALA A 134 12.41 5.13 3.14
C ALA A 134 12.71 6.39 2.33
N LEU A 135 12.65 7.58 2.95
CA LEU A 135 13.01 8.83 2.30
C LEU A 135 14.50 8.90 1.97
N ALA A 136 15.37 8.45 2.89
CA ALA A 136 16.81 8.43 2.67
C ALA A 136 17.22 7.48 1.53
N LEU A 137 16.71 6.25 1.53
CA LEU A 137 16.96 5.25 0.49
C LEU A 137 16.41 5.71 -0.86
N TYR A 138 15.22 6.32 -0.86
CA TYR A 138 14.63 6.90 -2.06
C TYR A 138 15.52 8.00 -2.65
N GLU A 139 16.02 8.93 -1.82
CA GLU A 139 16.89 10.02 -2.27
C GLU A 139 18.24 9.52 -2.81
N GLU A 140 18.85 8.53 -2.15
CA GLU A 140 20.06 7.89 -2.64
C GLU A 140 19.83 7.21 -3.99
N SER A 141 18.74 6.46 -4.13
CA SER A 141 18.38 5.78 -5.38
C SER A 141 18.10 6.79 -6.49
N ALA A 142 17.31 7.84 -6.22
CA ALA A 142 17.03 8.90 -7.17
C ALA A 142 18.31 9.61 -7.64
N SER A 143 19.28 9.81 -6.74
CA SER A 143 20.58 10.37 -7.08
C SER A 143 21.39 9.45 -8.00
N ARG A 144 21.37 8.14 -7.78
CA ARG A 144 22.05 7.16 -8.65
C ARG A 144 21.40 7.07 -10.04
N TYR A 145 20.07 7.16 -10.13
CA TYR A 145 19.37 7.15 -11.42
C TYR A 145 19.59 8.43 -12.24
N ALA A 146 19.78 9.57 -11.57
CA ALA A 146 20.14 10.83 -12.22
C ALA A 146 21.55 10.79 -12.84
N THR A 147 22.46 9.94 -12.33
CA THR A 147 23.84 9.83 -12.83
C THR A 147 24.03 8.73 -13.86
N ASP A 148 23.31 7.60 -13.74
CA ASP A 148 23.70 6.37 -14.45
C ASP A 148 22.79 6.00 -15.63
N GLY A 149 21.65 6.69 -15.81
CA GLY A 149 20.66 6.33 -16.82
C GLY A 149 19.85 5.09 -16.41
N TYR A 150 18.60 5.04 -16.85
CA TYR A 150 17.59 4.08 -16.39
C TYR A 150 17.98 2.64 -16.77
N ASP A 151 18.51 1.85 -15.83
CA ASP A 151 18.62 0.39 -15.96
C ASP A 151 17.90 -0.30 -14.79
N ASP A 152 17.10 -1.28 -15.16
CA ASP A 152 15.92 -1.81 -14.46
C ASP A 152 16.28 -2.74 -13.28
N ALA A 153 17.00 -2.22 -12.29
CA ALA A 153 17.67 -3.05 -11.28
C ALA A 153 16.87 -3.37 -10.01
N PHE A 154 15.61 -2.93 -9.86
CA PHE A 154 14.77 -3.38 -8.75
C PHE A 154 13.92 -4.59 -9.17
N ARG A 155 14.57 -5.76 -9.20
CA ARG A 155 13.88 -7.04 -9.03
C ARG A 155 14.06 -7.47 -7.57
N PHE A 156 13.06 -7.20 -6.76
CA PHE A 156 12.90 -7.85 -5.45
C PHE A 156 12.37 -9.28 -5.64
#